data_AF-A0A372JBI9-F1
#
_entry.id   AF-A0A372JBI9-F1
#
_cell.length_a   1.000
_cell.length_b   1.000
_cell.length_c   1.000
_cell.angle_alpha   90.00
_cell.angle_beta   90.00
_cell.angle_gamma   90.00
#
_symmetry.space_group_name_H-M   'P 1'
#
loop_
_entity.id
_entity.type
_entity.pdbx_description
1 polymer ?
#
loop_
_entity_poly.entity_id
_entity_poly.type
_entity_poly.pdbx_seq_one_letter_code
_entity_poly.pdbx_strand_id
1 'polypeptide(L)'
;MSTRNTRRRTSRGRFPAGLTALGVLLAPALGGCGGSDDDPKRGPEQVDVAFVVTGDHRTADVTYEVAGVKTDVKAASLPLRRTVRMSEDRSMSVEVQNPEGNSLGTVTCTVLVGERVISQRTGVEYASCLSVTPTDYTVPGATVPTAGASPRRGKPLPGETRLTTRVPIKRYPGAGSPTRGRVTDGVAHLSYMSLGGDWGASKADPDTSENSREQSFTTEGTWVAMLSSGVLEPDLAAVSKARGPNRLRVLAGAVQDDRQEGNFPDGARGRDVASQPLKVGGRDAWAVVREIRFTKPGIRARLDLSAVVVVDTGRPRPSYVWIDIPETHARLYPDVNTVIDSLRTA
;
A
#
# COMPACT_ATOMS: atom_id res chain seq x y z
N MET A 1 -32.96 -28.74 -48.40
CA MET A 1 -32.10 -27.61 -48.81
C MET A 1 -30.96 -27.50 -47.80
N SER A 2 -29.83 -28.19 -48.03
CA SER A 2 -28.65 -27.76 -48.82
C SER A 2 -27.67 -26.85 -48.06
N THR A 3 -26.73 -27.51 -47.38
CA THR A 3 -25.26 -27.27 -47.24
C THR A 3 -24.60 -25.89 -47.45
N ARG A 4 -23.63 -25.60 -46.55
CA ARG A 4 -22.20 -25.14 -46.73
C ARG A 4 -21.85 -24.21 -45.57
N ASN A 5 -20.89 -24.42 -44.65
CA ASN A 5 -19.55 -25.02 -44.60
C ASN A 5 -18.49 -24.25 -45.42
N THR A 6 -17.64 -23.49 -44.71
CA THR A 6 -16.36 -22.98 -45.22
C THR A 6 -15.33 -22.83 -44.09
N ARG A 7 -14.42 -23.81 -44.03
CA ARG A 7 -13.05 -23.69 -43.49
C ARG A 7 -12.17 -22.92 -44.48
N ARG A 8 -11.27 -22.06 -44.00
CA ARG A 8 -9.96 -21.76 -44.65
C ARG A 8 -8.92 -21.54 -43.54
N ARG A 9 -7.96 -22.45 -43.35
CA ARG A 9 -6.68 -22.69 -44.06
C ARG A 9 -5.56 -21.72 -43.64
N THR A 10 -4.60 -22.31 -42.93
CA THR A 10 -3.26 -21.87 -42.55
C THR A 10 -2.38 -21.43 -43.72
N SER A 11 -1.51 -20.45 -43.52
CA SER A 11 -0.29 -20.25 -44.33
C SER A 11 0.96 -20.20 -43.44
N ARG A 12 1.83 -21.19 -43.63
CA ARG A 12 3.25 -21.17 -43.27
C ARG A 12 4.00 -20.27 -44.27
N GLY A 13 4.92 -19.44 -43.79
CA GLY A 13 6.01 -18.83 -44.58
C GLY A 13 7.21 -18.68 -43.66
N ARG A 14 8.23 -19.54 -43.78
CA ARG A 14 9.47 -19.39 -44.58
C ARG A 14 10.48 -18.44 -43.92
N PHE A 15 11.45 -19.06 -43.26
CA PHE A 15 12.78 -18.52 -42.98
C PHE A 15 13.54 -18.25 -44.29
N PRO A 16 14.40 -17.23 -44.32
CA PRO A 16 15.62 -17.25 -45.12
C PRO A 16 16.86 -17.34 -44.22
N ALA A 17 17.76 -18.23 -44.63
CA ALA A 17 19.16 -18.26 -44.24
C ALA A 17 19.98 -17.37 -45.19
N GLY A 18 21.03 -16.72 -44.68
CA GLY A 18 22.06 -16.01 -45.43
C GLY A 18 23.00 -15.32 -44.42
N LEU A 19 24.10 -15.94 -43.99
CA LEU A 19 25.44 -15.91 -44.62
C LEU A 19 25.91 -14.51 -45.01
N THR A 20 26.73 -13.90 -44.16
CA THR A 20 27.84 -13.06 -44.63
C THR A 20 29.00 -13.15 -43.64
N ALA A 21 30.11 -13.69 -44.16
CA ALA A 21 31.40 -13.76 -43.50
C ALA A 21 32.03 -12.37 -43.42
N LEU A 22 32.63 -12.05 -42.29
CA LEU A 22 33.67 -11.02 -42.19
C LEU A 22 34.82 -11.63 -41.42
N GLY A 23 35.78 -12.13 -42.18
CA GLY A 23 37.11 -12.48 -41.68
C GLY A 23 37.86 -11.20 -41.38
N VAL A 24 38.39 -11.10 -40.17
CA VAL A 24 39.47 -10.18 -39.84
C VAL A 24 40.59 -11.03 -39.26
N LEU A 25 41.70 -11.04 -40.00
CA LEU A 25 43.01 -11.54 -39.59
C LEU A 25 43.49 -10.77 -38.36
N LEU A 26 43.87 -11.49 -37.30
CA LEU A 26 44.84 -10.99 -36.32
C LEU A 26 45.86 -12.09 -36.02
N ALA A 27 47.12 -11.68 -36.14
CA ALA A 27 48.32 -12.49 -36.04
C ALA A 27 48.56 -13.05 -34.62
N PRO A 28 49.33 -14.15 -34.48
CA PRO A 28 49.71 -14.68 -33.18
C PRO A 28 50.92 -13.91 -32.63
N ALA A 29 50.77 -13.29 -31.47
CA ALA A 29 51.90 -12.87 -30.65
C ALA A 29 52.14 -13.94 -29.58
N LEU A 30 53.21 -14.71 -29.76
CA LEU A 30 53.81 -15.56 -28.74
C LEU A 30 54.72 -14.71 -27.85
N GLY A 31 54.63 -14.96 -26.54
CA GLY A 31 55.47 -14.40 -25.48
C GLY A 31 54.58 -13.86 -24.37
N GLY A 32 54.64 -14.28 -23.11
CA GLY A 32 55.57 -15.12 -22.37
C GLY A 32 55.39 -14.73 -20.90
N CYS A 33 55.45 -15.71 -20.00
CA CYS A 33 55.66 -15.59 -18.55
C CYS A 33 54.57 -14.94 -17.68
N GLY A 34 54.26 -15.62 -16.58
CA GLY A 34 53.74 -15.00 -15.36
C GLY A 34 52.38 -15.55 -14.95
N GLY A 35 52.37 -16.62 -14.16
CA GLY A 35 51.21 -17.00 -13.38
C GLY A 35 50.93 -15.92 -12.33
N SER A 36 49.74 -15.35 -12.38
CA SER A 36 49.09 -14.68 -11.26
C SER A 36 47.59 -14.91 -11.43
N ASP A 37 47.10 -16.00 -10.82
CA ASP A 37 45.69 -16.18 -10.50
C ASP A 37 45.30 -15.12 -9.45
N ASP A 38 45.18 -13.88 -9.89
CA ASP A 38 44.37 -12.87 -9.19
C ASP A 38 43.02 -12.85 -9.89
N ASP A 39 42.21 -13.86 -9.59
CA ASP A 39 40.77 -13.84 -9.81
C ASP A 39 40.28 -12.51 -9.21
N PRO A 40 39.66 -11.60 -9.97
CA PRO A 40 39.26 -10.31 -9.46
C PRO A 40 38.35 -10.55 -8.26
N LYS A 41 38.85 -10.22 -7.05
CA LYS A 41 38.10 -10.34 -5.80
C LYS A 41 36.75 -9.68 -6.01
N ARG A 42 35.72 -10.48 -6.27
CA ARG A 42 34.34 -10.01 -6.35
C ARG A 42 34.11 -9.28 -5.03
N GLY A 43 33.87 -7.98 -5.11
CA GLY A 43 33.41 -7.23 -3.95
C GLY A 43 32.22 -7.96 -3.32
N PRO A 44 32.03 -7.83 -2.00
CA PRO A 44 30.98 -8.57 -1.30
C PRO A 44 29.64 -8.36 -2.00
N GLU A 45 28.93 -9.45 -2.25
CA GLU A 45 27.66 -9.45 -2.96
C GLU A 45 26.66 -8.58 -2.18
N GLN A 46 25.99 -7.68 -2.90
CA GLN A 46 25.00 -6.76 -2.34
C GLN A 46 23.62 -7.37 -2.47
N VAL A 47 22.94 -7.57 -1.36
CA VAL A 47 21.64 -8.24 -1.29
C VAL A 47 20.58 -7.32 -0.69
N ASP A 48 19.35 -7.45 -1.19
CA ASP A 48 18.21 -6.74 -0.66
C ASP A 48 17.66 -7.50 0.55
N VAL A 49 17.77 -6.87 1.72
CA VAL A 49 17.23 -7.38 2.99
C VAL A 49 16.03 -6.52 3.36
N ALA A 50 14.90 -7.16 3.63
CA ALA A 50 13.71 -6.48 4.10
C ALA A 50 13.46 -6.80 5.57
N PHE A 51 12.96 -5.82 6.31
CA PHE A 51 12.35 -6.06 7.60
C PHE A 51 10.88 -5.64 7.62
N VAL A 52 10.09 -6.39 8.39
CA VAL A 52 8.68 -6.15 8.64
C VAL A 52 8.47 -6.10 10.15
N VAL A 53 7.89 -5.02 10.63
CA VAL A 53 7.47 -4.85 12.02
C VAL A 53 5.96 -4.87 12.08
N THR A 54 5.40 -5.67 12.98
CA THR A 54 3.95 -5.76 13.24
C THR A 54 3.67 -5.69 14.75
N GLY A 55 2.42 -5.46 15.13
CA GLY A 55 2.04 -5.46 16.55
C GLY A 55 0.53 -5.29 16.75
N ASP A 56 0.10 -5.39 18.00
CA ASP A 56 -1.31 -5.19 18.41
C ASP A 56 -1.72 -3.71 18.37
N HIS A 57 -0.73 -2.81 18.45
CA HIS A 57 -0.91 -1.36 18.36
C HIS A 57 -0.66 -0.85 16.97
N ARG A 58 -1.25 0.30 16.68
CA ARG A 58 -1.18 0.97 15.38
C ARG A 58 0.17 1.62 15.13
N THR A 59 0.89 1.94 16.19
CA THR A 59 2.21 2.55 16.11
C THR A 59 3.18 1.86 17.05
N ALA A 60 4.45 1.89 16.68
CA ALA A 60 5.55 1.50 17.53
C ALA A 60 6.76 2.39 17.29
N ASP A 61 7.60 2.52 18.31
CA ASP A 61 8.94 3.06 18.14
C ASP A 61 9.80 1.98 17.52
N VAL A 62 10.34 2.25 16.34
CA VAL A 62 11.19 1.31 15.60
C VAL A 62 12.58 1.88 15.49
N THR A 63 13.56 1.14 15.98
CA THR A 63 14.97 1.45 15.85
C THR A 63 15.59 0.39 14.96
N TYR A 64 16.32 0.78 13.93
CA TYR A 64 17.07 -0.19 13.13
C TYR A 64 18.46 0.31 12.81
N GLU A 65 19.41 -0.61 12.78
CA GLU A 65 20.79 -0.33 12.43
C GLU A 65 21.18 -1.17 11.22
N VAL A 66 21.73 -0.54 10.20
CA VAL A 66 22.23 -1.22 9.00
C VAL A 66 23.65 -0.78 8.76
N ALA A 67 24.58 -1.74 8.75
CA ALA A 67 25.99 -1.47 8.51
C ALA A 67 26.58 -0.36 9.40
N GLY A 68 26.15 -0.25 10.67
CA GLY A 68 26.62 0.75 11.62
C GLY A 68 25.85 2.08 11.61
N VAL A 69 24.88 2.24 10.71
CA VAL A 69 24.03 3.44 10.65
C VAL A 69 22.71 3.16 11.35
N LYS A 70 22.52 3.80 12.50
CA LYS A 70 21.30 3.73 13.31
C LYS A 70 20.26 4.73 12.81
N THR A 71 19.01 4.27 12.68
CA THR A 71 17.84 5.08 12.35
C THR A 71 16.73 4.83 13.37
N ASP A 72 16.18 5.90 13.93
CA ASP A 72 15.06 5.85 14.86
C ASP A 72 13.80 6.40 14.18
N VAL A 73 12.71 5.63 14.22
CA VAL A 73 11.39 6.01 13.70
C VAL A 73 10.39 5.98 14.85
N LYS A 74 10.08 7.16 15.37
CA LYS A 74 9.14 7.32 16.48
C LYS A 74 7.70 7.22 16.01
N ALA A 75 6.86 6.50 16.76
CA ALA A 75 5.47 6.25 16.44
C ALA A 75 5.24 5.81 14.97
N ALA A 76 6.09 4.92 14.47
CA ALA A 76 5.98 4.37 13.13
C ALA A 76 4.65 3.62 12.99
N SER A 77 3.87 3.94 11.96
CA SER A 77 2.65 3.19 11.63
C SER A 77 2.99 1.72 11.37
N LEU A 78 2.26 0.83 12.04
CA LEU A 78 2.37 -0.61 11.85
C LEU A 78 1.24 -1.12 10.94
N PRO A 79 1.53 -2.10 10.06
CA PRO A 79 2.83 -2.76 9.90
C PRO A 79 3.83 -1.89 9.11
N LEU A 80 5.08 -1.86 9.57
CA LEU A 80 6.16 -1.13 8.90
C LEU A 80 6.98 -2.11 8.07
N ARG A 81 7.14 -1.85 6.76
CA ARG A 81 8.09 -2.56 5.90
C ARG A 81 9.17 -1.63 5.36
N ARG A 82 10.42 -2.08 5.38
CA ARG A 82 11.56 -1.40 4.76
C ARG A 82 12.46 -2.43 4.09
N THR A 83 12.99 -2.06 2.93
CA THR A 83 14.00 -2.82 2.20
C THR A 83 15.28 -2.00 2.17
N VAL A 84 16.38 -2.62 2.54
CA VAL A 84 17.71 -2.02 2.56
C VAL A 84 18.66 -2.91 1.77
N ARG A 85 19.59 -2.29 1.04
CA ARG A 85 20.63 -3.00 0.31
C ARG A 85 21.90 -3.02 1.14
N MET A 86 22.44 -4.20 1.42
CA MET A 86 23.66 -4.35 2.20
C MET A 86 24.52 -5.53 1.71
N SER A 87 25.80 -5.49 2.06
CA SER A 87 26.71 -6.60 1.82
C SER A 87 26.35 -7.82 2.68
N GLU A 88 26.56 -9.03 2.15
CA GLU A 88 26.29 -10.29 2.86
C GLU A 88 27.07 -10.48 4.17
N ASP A 89 28.19 -9.79 4.34
CA ASP A 89 29.06 -9.84 5.53
C ASP A 89 28.71 -8.79 6.60
N ARG A 90 27.72 -7.93 6.33
CA ARG A 90 27.26 -6.90 7.27
C ARG A 90 26.04 -7.39 8.05
N SER A 91 26.00 -6.99 9.32
CA SER A 91 24.84 -7.25 10.18
C SER A 91 23.87 -6.07 10.18
N MET A 92 22.63 -6.39 10.53
CA MET A 92 21.60 -5.43 10.87
C MET A 92 20.92 -5.77 12.18
N SER A 93 20.34 -4.76 12.83
CA SER A 93 19.46 -4.94 13.97
C SER A 93 18.13 -4.21 13.72
N VAL A 94 17.05 -4.78 14.25
CA VAL A 94 15.73 -4.14 14.30
C VAL A 94 15.16 -4.34 15.69
N GLU A 95 14.87 -3.25 16.37
CA GLU A 95 14.21 -3.21 17.66
C GLU A 95 12.87 -2.50 17.49
N VAL A 96 11.83 -3.05 18.11
CA VAL A 96 10.50 -2.48 18.13
C VAL A 96 10.02 -2.40 19.55
N GLN A 97 9.44 -1.25 19.92
CA GLN A 97 8.86 -1.01 21.22
C GLN A 97 7.48 -0.36 21.09
N ASN A 98 6.52 -0.78 21.91
CA ASN A 98 5.26 -0.04 22.03
C ASN A 98 5.53 1.37 22.55
N PRO A 99 4.87 2.41 22.01
CA PRO A 99 5.04 3.77 22.50
C PRO A 99 4.62 3.88 23.97
N GLU A 100 5.32 4.72 24.74
CA GLU A 100 4.94 5.01 26.12
C GLU A 100 3.50 5.53 26.19
N GLY A 101 2.69 4.95 27.09
CA GLY A 101 1.29 5.31 27.28
C GLY A 101 0.28 4.44 26.53
N ASN A 102 0.74 3.53 25.65
CA ASN A 102 -0.11 2.50 25.08
C ASN A 102 -0.34 1.36 26.09
N SER A 103 -1.47 0.64 25.94
CA SER A 103 -1.72 -0.55 26.78
C SER A 103 -0.73 -1.67 26.44
N LEU A 104 -0.66 -2.73 27.26
CA LEU A 104 0.10 -3.93 26.91
C LEU A 104 -0.35 -4.45 25.52
N GLY A 105 0.61 -4.81 24.68
CA GLY A 105 0.38 -5.33 23.33
C GLY A 105 1.63 -6.02 22.80
N THR A 106 1.44 -6.99 21.91
CA THR A 106 2.54 -7.72 21.28
C THR A 106 3.13 -6.92 20.13
N VAL A 107 4.43 -7.05 19.93
CA VAL A 107 5.17 -6.56 18.75
C VAL A 107 6.03 -7.68 18.20
N THR A 108 6.22 -7.68 16.88
CA THR A 108 7.01 -8.67 16.17
C THR A 108 7.94 -7.96 15.20
N CYS A 109 9.23 -8.30 15.24
CA CYS A 109 10.18 -7.98 14.18
C CYS A 109 10.39 -9.23 13.31
N THR A 110 10.45 -9.05 11.99
CA THR A 110 10.81 -10.10 11.04
C THR A 110 11.82 -9.54 10.04
N VAL A 111 12.89 -10.28 9.79
CA VAL A 111 13.92 -9.95 8.78
C VAL A 111 13.96 -11.05 7.74
N LEU A 112 14.01 -10.69 6.46
CA LEU A 112 13.94 -11.61 5.34
C LEU A 112 14.84 -11.19 4.17
N VAL A 113 15.32 -12.19 3.42
CA VAL A 113 16.00 -12.03 2.13
C VAL A 113 15.15 -12.74 1.07
N GLY A 114 14.62 -11.98 0.11
CA GLY A 114 13.59 -12.50 -0.81
C GLY A 114 12.32 -12.94 -0.05
N GLU A 115 11.98 -14.23 -0.08
CA GLU A 115 10.86 -14.81 0.69
C GLU A 115 11.33 -15.54 1.97
N ARG A 116 12.63 -15.59 2.21
CA ARG A 116 13.25 -16.40 3.26
C ARG A 116 13.33 -15.61 4.56
N VAL A 117 12.59 -16.02 5.58
CA VAL A 117 12.66 -15.41 6.92
C VAL A 117 13.93 -15.87 7.61
N ILE A 118 14.86 -14.95 7.87
CA ILE A 118 16.15 -15.21 8.51
C ILE A 118 16.17 -14.83 9.99
N SER A 119 15.23 -13.99 10.43
CA SER A 119 15.00 -13.73 11.86
C SER A 119 13.54 -13.34 12.08
N GLN A 120 12.96 -13.83 13.16
CA GLN A 120 11.62 -13.44 13.62
C GLN A 120 11.56 -13.54 15.14
N ARG A 121 11.14 -12.46 15.80
CA ARG A 121 10.98 -12.40 17.26
C ARG A 121 9.70 -11.67 17.60
N THR A 122 8.94 -12.22 18.53
CA THR A 122 7.72 -11.63 19.07
C THR A 122 7.88 -11.46 20.58
N GLY A 123 7.45 -10.32 21.09
CA GLY A 123 7.44 -10.05 22.53
C GLY A 123 6.30 -9.13 22.91
N VAL A 124 6.06 -9.04 24.22
CA VAL A 124 5.10 -8.09 24.81
C VAL A 124 5.85 -6.80 25.07
N GLU A 125 5.31 -5.68 24.57
CA GLU A 125 5.92 -4.34 24.59
C GLU A 125 7.21 -4.15 23.82
N TYR A 126 8.03 -5.18 23.65
CA TYR A 126 9.33 -5.09 23.00
C TYR A 126 9.67 -6.36 22.22
N ALA A 127 10.27 -6.22 21.04
CA ALA A 127 10.89 -7.31 20.30
C ALA A 127 12.16 -6.83 19.57
N SER A 128 13.16 -7.71 19.47
CA SER A 128 14.45 -7.37 18.86
C SER A 128 15.00 -8.48 17.99
N CYS A 129 15.34 -8.14 16.77
CA CYS A 129 16.04 -8.97 15.79
C CYS A 129 17.48 -8.44 15.71
N LEU A 130 18.37 -8.98 16.54
CA LEU A 130 19.73 -8.46 16.72
C LEU A 130 20.75 -9.22 15.86
N SER A 131 21.76 -8.50 15.37
CA SER A 131 22.93 -9.03 14.66
C SER A 131 22.59 -10.00 13.52
N VAL A 132 21.53 -9.69 12.77
CA VAL A 132 21.06 -10.52 11.66
C VAL A 132 21.93 -10.29 10.44
N THR A 133 22.41 -11.36 9.81
CA THR A 133 23.17 -11.28 8.55
C THR A 133 22.38 -11.89 7.40
N PRO A 134 22.55 -11.43 6.15
CA PRO A 134 21.82 -12.01 5.02
C PRO A 134 22.04 -13.50 4.80
N THR A 135 23.16 -14.03 5.29
CA THR A 135 23.55 -15.44 5.18
C THR A 135 22.99 -16.31 6.32
N ASP A 136 22.30 -15.73 7.30
CA ASP A 136 21.68 -16.47 8.40
C ASP A 136 20.69 -17.52 7.87
N TYR A 137 20.57 -18.63 8.60
CA TYR A 137 19.67 -19.73 8.23
C TYR A 137 18.20 -19.31 8.29
N THR A 138 17.38 -19.93 7.43
CA THR A 138 15.93 -19.75 7.48
C THR A 138 15.39 -20.22 8.82
N VAL A 139 14.55 -19.42 9.46
CA VAL A 139 13.86 -19.81 10.70
C VAL A 139 12.74 -20.81 10.36
N PRO A 140 12.83 -22.07 10.80
CA PRO A 140 11.80 -23.07 10.48
C PRO A 140 10.43 -22.68 11.05
N GLY A 141 9.39 -22.75 10.22
CA GLY A 141 8.02 -22.42 10.63
C GLY A 141 7.73 -20.93 10.76
N ALA A 142 8.72 -20.05 10.58
CA ALA A 142 8.48 -18.62 10.51
C ALA A 142 7.74 -18.30 9.21
N THR A 143 6.72 -17.45 9.32
CA THR A 143 5.97 -16.93 8.17
C THR A 143 6.32 -15.48 8.01
N VAL A 144 6.45 -15.01 6.76
CA VAL A 144 6.56 -13.57 6.49
C VAL A 144 5.24 -12.96 6.98
N PRO A 145 5.24 -12.10 8.01
CA PRO A 145 4.04 -11.36 8.35
C PRO A 145 3.71 -10.55 7.10
N THR A 146 2.56 -10.80 6.50
CA THR A 146 2.13 -9.98 5.39
C THR A 146 2.04 -8.55 5.91
N ALA A 147 2.62 -7.59 5.18
CA ALA A 147 2.42 -6.18 5.45
C ALA A 147 0.91 -5.93 5.27
N GLY A 148 0.17 -6.06 6.38
CA GLY A 148 -1.28 -6.03 6.43
C GLY A 148 -1.92 -6.96 7.46
N ALA A 149 -1.22 -7.97 7.96
CA ALA A 149 -1.80 -8.92 8.91
C ALA A 149 -1.81 -8.39 10.36
N SER A 150 -2.42 -7.22 10.60
CA SER A 150 -3.00 -6.99 11.93
C SER A 150 -4.10 -8.03 12.14
N PRO A 151 -4.17 -8.73 13.28
CA PRO A 151 -5.27 -9.66 13.58
C PRO A 151 -6.66 -8.98 13.57
N ARG A 152 -6.69 -7.63 13.49
CA ARG A 152 -7.90 -6.80 13.40
C ARG A 152 -8.18 -6.24 12.00
N ARG A 153 -7.30 -6.41 11.01
CA ARG A 153 -7.47 -5.78 9.69
C ARG A 153 -8.81 -6.17 9.06
N GLY A 154 -9.59 -5.18 8.64
CA GLY A 154 -10.91 -5.35 8.02
C GLY A 154 -12.02 -5.82 8.98
N LYS A 155 -11.77 -5.79 10.30
CA LYS A 155 -12.79 -5.98 11.33
C LYS A 155 -13.15 -4.65 11.97
N PRO A 156 -14.43 -4.47 12.37
CA PRO A 156 -14.80 -3.31 13.16
C PRO A 156 -14.04 -3.23 14.47
N LEU A 157 -13.56 -2.03 14.77
CA LEU A 157 -12.93 -1.73 16.04
C LEU A 157 -14.00 -1.56 17.12
N PRO A 158 -13.64 -1.78 18.40
CA PRO A 158 -14.57 -1.57 19.50
C PRO A 158 -15.17 -0.16 19.47
N GLY A 159 -16.50 -0.06 19.58
CA GLY A 159 -17.24 1.20 19.57
C GLY A 159 -17.52 1.79 18.18
N GLU A 160 -17.19 1.06 17.11
CA GLU A 160 -17.56 1.48 15.75
C GLU A 160 -19.01 1.14 15.41
N THR A 161 -19.64 2.03 14.65
CA THR A 161 -21.01 1.82 14.15
C THR A 161 -20.99 1.65 12.64
N ARG A 162 -21.53 0.52 12.17
CA ARG A 162 -21.65 0.19 10.75
C ARG A 162 -23.07 0.31 10.26
N LEU A 163 -23.20 0.85 9.05
CA LEU A 163 -24.47 0.84 8.33
C LEU A 163 -24.63 -0.50 7.62
N THR A 164 -25.64 -1.26 8.03
CA THR A 164 -26.05 -2.51 7.37
C THR A 164 -27.05 -2.27 6.24
N THR A 165 -27.69 -1.10 6.25
CA THR A 165 -28.68 -0.67 5.27
C THR A 165 -28.14 0.43 4.36
N ARG A 166 -28.83 0.68 3.26
CA ARG A 166 -28.50 1.76 2.34
C ARG A 166 -28.83 3.10 2.99
N VAL A 167 -27.83 3.97 3.10
CA VAL A 167 -27.99 5.38 3.49
C VAL A 167 -27.30 6.22 2.42
N PRO A 168 -28.02 7.16 1.78
CA PRO A 168 -27.45 7.95 0.70
C PRO A 168 -26.35 8.89 1.19
N ILE A 169 -25.36 9.13 0.35
CA ILE A 169 -24.32 10.13 0.55
C ILE A 169 -24.99 11.50 0.58
N LYS A 170 -24.67 12.28 1.61
CA LYS A 170 -25.14 13.65 1.74
C LYS A 170 -24.54 14.51 0.63
N ARG A 171 -25.30 15.49 0.15
CA ARG A 171 -24.72 16.62 -0.57
C ARG A 171 -24.22 17.62 0.45
N TYR A 172 -22.92 17.79 0.53
CA TYR A 172 -22.32 18.78 1.41
C TYR A 172 -22.49 20.17 0.79
N PRO A 173 -22.91 21.17 1.59
CA PRO A 173 -23.17 22.51 1.07
C PRO A 173 -21.86 23.25 0.78
N GLY A 174 -21.89 24.13 -0.23
CA GLY A 174 -20.76 24.95 -0.64
C GLY A 174 -20.24 24.58 -2.03
N ALA A 175 -19.25 25.34 -2.49
CA ALA A 175 -18.66 25.15 -3.82
C ALA A 175 -17.55 24.08 -3.85
N GLY A 176 -16.93 23.79 -2.71
CA GLY A 176 -15.71 23.00 -2.64
C GLY A 176 -14.52 23.72 -3.27
N SER A 177 -13.48 22.95 -3.56
CA SER A 177 -12.27 23.37 -4.24
C SER A 177 -12.50 23.54 -5.74
N PRO A 178 -11.81 24.48 -6.41
CA PRO A 178 -11.76 24.50 -7.87
C PRO A 178 -11.10 23.21 -8.37
N THR A 179 -11.43 22.72 -9.57
CA THR A 179 -10.81 21.52 -10.13
C THR A 179 -9.62 21.85 -11.04
N ARG A 180 -8.58 21.00 -11.05
CA ARG A 180 -7.37 21.12 -11.90
C ARG A 180 -7.28 20.04 -12.99
N GLY A 181 -8.40 19.80 -13.68
CA GLY A 181 -8.49 18.77 -14.72
C GLY A 181 -8.66 17.35 -14.14
N ARG A 182 -8.47 16.33 -14.99
CA ARG A 182 -8.71 14.93 -14.64
C ARG A 182 -7.40 14.20 -14.34
N VAL A 183 -7.37 13.48 -13.23
CA VAL A 183 -6.32 12.48 -12.93
C VAL A 183 -6.72 11.18 -13.59
N THR A 184 -5.79 10.57 -14.33
CA THR A 184 -5.91 9.19 -14.81
C THR A 184 -4.91 8.33 -14.05
N ASP A 185 -5.44 7.41 -13.25
CA ASP A 185 -4.66 6.41 -12.54
C ASP A 185 -4.67 5.10 -13.33
N GLY A 186 -3.58 4.85 -14.05
CA GLY A 186 -3.43 3.65 -14.88
C GLY A 186 -3.28 2.35 -14.09
N VAL A 187 -2.82 2.43 -12.83
CA VAL A 187 -2.67 1.25 -11.95
C VAL A 187 -4.02 0.89 -11.35
N ALA A 188 -4.74 1.88 -10.80
CA ALA A 188 -6.08 1.68 -10.27
C ALA A 188 -7.14 1.49 -11.38
N HIS A 189 -6.85 1.81 -12.65
CA HIS A 189 -7.84 1.87 -13.72
C HIS A 189 -9.03 2.78 -13.38
N LEU A 190 -8.74 3.90 -12.73
CA LEU A 190 -9.71 4.91 -12.32
C LEU A 190 -9.32 6.27 -12.89
N SER A 191 -10.33 7.12 -13.09
CA SER A 191 -10.10 8.55 -13.32
C SER A 191 -11.10 9.39 -12.53
N TYR A 192 -10.65 10.54 -12.03
CA TYR A 192 -11.43 11.46 -11.20
C TYR A 192 -10.93 12.89 -11.39
N MET A 193 -11.72 13.88 -10.98
CA MET A 193 -11.27 15.27 -11.02
C MET A 193 -10.19 15.52 -9.97
N SER A 194 -9.10 16.12 -10.41
CA SER A 194 -8.07 16.68 -9.54
C SER A 194 -8.63 17.89 -8.80
N LEU A 195 -8.38 17.97 -7.51
CA LEU A 195 -8.77 19.11 -6.69
C LEU A 195 -7.67 20.18 -6.73
N GLY A 196 -8.08 21.45 -6.69
CA GLY A 196 -7.21 22.64 -6.69
C GLY A 196 -7.30 23.40 -5.37
N GLY A 197 -6.95 24.69 -5.39
CA GLY A 197 -6.83 25.46 -4.15
C GLY A 197 -5.68 24.94 -3.30
N ASP A 198 -5.98 24.62 -2.03
CA ASP A 198 -5.03 24.11 -1.03
C ASP A 198 -4.49 22.72 -1.40
N TRP A 199 -5.28 21.93 -2.13
CA TRP A 199 -4.86 20.60 -2.58
C TRP A 199 -3.59 20.66 -3.44
N GLY A 200 -2.59 19.87 -3.06
CA GLY A 200 -1.38 19.67 -3.85
C GLY A 200 -1.66 19.04 -5.22
N ALA A 201 -0.69 19.11 -6.14
CA ALA A 201 -0.79 18.40 -7.41
C ALA A 201 -0.84 16.88 -7.20
N SER A 202 -1.56 16.16 -8.06
CA SER A 202 -1.56 14.70 -8.03
C SER A 202 -0.19 14.16 -8.39
N LYS A 203 0.37 13.32 -7.52
CA LYS A 203 1.67 12.67 -7.70
C LYS A 203 1.49 11.17 -7.65
N ALA A 204 2.38 10.44 -8.30
CA ALA A 204 2.56 9.02 -7.97
C ALA A 204 3.12 8.97 -6.55
N ASP A 205 2.62 8.07 -5.72
CA ASP A 205 3.19 7.82 -4.40
C ASP A 205 4.38 6.84 -4.58
N PRO A 206 5.63 7.29 -4.39
CA PRO A 206 6.81 6.46 -4.60
C PRO A 206 7.07 5.51 -3.43
N ASP A 207 6.45 5.72 -2.27
CA ASP A 207 6.86 5.11 -1.00
C ASP A 207 5.90 4.01 -0.51
N THR A 208 4.75 3.81 -1.16
CA THR A 208 3.81 2.72 -0.82
C THR A 208 3.29 1.97 -2.05
N SER A 209 3.18 0.65 -1.95
CA SER A 209 2.50 -0.19 -2.96
C SER A 209 0.97 -0.08 -2.91
N GLU A 210 0.44 0.73 -2.01
CA GLU A 210 -0.96 0.79 -1.59
C GLU A 210 -1.74 1.85 -2.36
N ASN A 211 -1.11 3.01 -2.57
CA ASN A 211 -1.66 4.15 -3.28
C ASN A 211 -0.89 4.36 -4.59
N SER A 212 -1.56 4.41 -5.72
CA SER A 212 -0.92 4.70 -7.01
C SER A 212 -0.94 6.20 -7.36
N ARG A 213 -1.85 6.96 -6.77
CA ARG A 213 -1.92 8.43 -6.88
C ARG A 213 -2.33 9.07 -5.57
N GLU A 214 -1.81 10.27 -5.30
CA GLU A 214 -2.18 11.06 -4.12
C GLU A 214 -2.24 12.57 -4.42
N GLN A 215 -3.21 13.26 -3.82
CA GLN A 215 -3.20 14.70 -3.55
C GLN A 215 -3.36 14.92 -2.04
N SER A 216 -2.56 15.79 -1.46
CA SER A 216 -2.65 16.11 -0.04
C SER A 216 -2.25 17.55 0.24
N PHE A 217 -2.62 18.05 1.42
CA PHE A 217 -2.10 19.28 1.99
C PHE A 217 -2.18 19.24 3.52
N THR A 218 -1.28 19.96 4.18
CA THR A 218 -1.27 20.06 5.65
C THR A 218 -2.41 20.94 6.14
N THR A 219 -3.21 20.40 7.05
CA THR A 219 -4.32 21.12 7.69
C THR A 219 -3.88 21.73 9.02
N GLU A 220 -3.20 20.95 9.86
CA GLU A 220 -2.76 21.34 11.20
C GLU A 220 -1.52 20.55 11.63
N GLY A 221 -0.39 21.21 11.92
CA GLY A 221 0.81 20.51 12.35
C GLY A 221 1.24 19.42 11.37
N THR A 222 1.16 18.15 11.78
CA THR A 222 1.44 16.97 10.95
C THR A 222 0.19 16.30 10.36
N TRP A 223 -1.01 16.85 10.61
CA TRP A 223 -2.28 16.33 10.13
C TRP A 223 -2.57 16.83 8.71
N VAL A 224 -3.00 15.94 7.83
CA VAL A 224 -3.19 16.21 6.40
C VAL A 224 -4.61 15.87 5.98
N ALA A 225 -5.14 16.62 5.01
CA ALA A 225 -6.26 16.15 4.19
C ALA A 225 -5.68 15.44 2.97
N MET A 226 -6.28 14.32 2.57
CA MET A 226 -5.71 13.42 1.57
C MET A 226 -6.81 12.93 0.62
N LEU A 227 -6.45 12.80 -0.65
CA LEU A 227 -7.23 12.18 -1.72
C LEU A 227 -6.30 11.20 -2.40
N SER A 228 -6.66 9.93 -2.43
CA SER A 228 -5.83 8.89 -3.02
C SER A 228 -6.63 7.86 -3.79
N SER A 229 -5.97 7.20 -4.74
CA SER A 229 -6.50 6.04 -5.45
C SER A 229 -5.48 4.92 -5.51
N GLY A 230 -5.98 3.68 -5.56
CA GLY A 230 -5.15 2.49 -5.56
C GLY A 230 -5.90 1.22 -5.97
N VAL A 231 -5.18 0.12 -5.95
CA VAL A 231 -5.72 -1.24 -6.09
C VAL A 231 -5.77 -1.84 -4.70
N LEU A 232 -6.88 -2.50 -4.33
CA LEU A 232 -6.99 -3.14 -3.03
C LEU A 232 -5.85 -4.14 -2.81
N GLU A 233 -5.25 -4.08 -1.63
CA GLU A 233 -4.22 -5.03 -1.22
C GLU A 233 -4.72 -6.48 -1.22
N PRO A 234 -3.85 -7.48 -1.47
CA PRO A 234 -4.27 -8.87 -1.51
C PRO A 234 -4.96 -9.32 -0.21
N ASP A 235 -4.51 -8.85 0.94
CA ASP A 235 -5.07 -9.21 2.24
C ASP A 235 -6.46 -8.61 2.47
N LEU A 236 -6.66 -7.34 2.12
CA LEU A 236 -7.98 -6.70 2.16
C LEU A 236 -8.93 -7.35 1.15
N ALA A 237 -8.42 -7.72 -0.02
CA ALA A 237 -9.18 -8.51 -1.00
C ALA A 237 -9.53 -9.91 -0.43
N ALA A 238 -8.68 -10.50 0.41
CA ALA A 238 -8.92 -11.78 1.07
C ALA A 238 -9.91 -11.68 2.24
N VAL A 239 -10.05 -10.52 2.90
CA VAL A 239 -11.16 -10.24 3.84
C VAL A 239 -12.51 -10.49 3.15
N SER A 240 -12.57 -10.30 1.82
CA SER A 240 -13.72 -10.56 0.97
C SER A 240 -13.96 -12.05 0.64
N LYS A 241 -13.68 -13.00 1.55
CA LYS A 241 -14.30 -14.36 1.47
C LYS A 241 -15.82 -14.31 1.25
N ALA A 242 -16.44 -13.16 1.55
CA ALA A 242 -17.71 -12.71 1.00
C ALA A 242 -17.74 -12.70 -0.55
N ARG A 243 -18.02 -13.87 -1.14
CA ARG A 243 -18.64 -13.96 -2.47
C ARG A 243 -20.09 -13.46 -2.37
N GLY A 244 -20.61 -12.90 -3.45
CA GLY A 244 -22.03 -12.51 -3.53
C GLY A 244 -22.30 -10.99 -3.48
N PRO A 245 -23.57 -10.60 -3.40
CA PRO A 245 -24.04 -9.25 -3.76
C PRO A 245 -23.53 -8.13 -2.84
N ASN A 246 -23.00 -8.47 -1.66
CA ASN A 246 -22.54 -7.51 -0.66
C ASN A 246 -21.01 -7.35 -0.63
N ARG A 247 -20.27 -8.00 -1.53
CA ARG A 247 -18.80 -8.01 -1.54
C ARG A 247 -18.20 -6.60 -1.50
N LEU A 248 -18.64 -5.71 -2.40
CA LEU A 248 -18.09 -4.36 -2.49
C LEU A 248 -18.40 -3.51 -1.25
N ARG A 249 -19.54 -3.74 -0.59
CA ARG A 249 -19.85 -3.09 0.69
C ARG A 249 -18.88 -3.51 1.79
N VAL A 250 -18.65 -4.82 1.91
CA VAL A 250 -17.72 -5.37 2.90
C VAL A 250 -16.32 -4.84 2.66
N LEU A 251 -15.88 -4.80 1.40
CA LEU A 251 -14.58 -4.24 1.03
C LEU A 251 -14.47 -2.74 1.33
N ALA A 252 -15.47 -1.93 0.99
CA ALA A 252 -15.47 -0.50 1.33
C ALA A 252 -15.39 -0.28 2.84
N GLY A 253 -16.09 -1.11 3.63
CA GLY A 253 -15.96 -1.13 5.09
C GLY A 253 -14.53 -1.49 5.53
N ALA A 254 -13.94 -2.53 4.95
CA ALA A 254 -12.59 -2.98 5.32
C ALA A 254 -11.50 -1.94 4.99
N VAL A 255 -11.63 -1.20 3.88
CA VAL A 255 -10.71 -0.10 3.54
C VAL A 255 -10.81 1.03 4.56
N GLN A 256 -12.02 1.39 4.99
CA GLN A 256 -12.18 2.39 6.05
C GLN A 256 -11.54 1.94 7.36
N ASP A 257 -11.57 0.63 7.64
CA ASP A 257 -11.02 0.07 8.87
C ASP A 257 -9.50 0.12 8.85
N ASP A 258 -8.93 -0.28 7.72
CA ASP A 258 -7.50 -0.23 7.49
C ASP A 258 -6.97 1.21 7.54
N ARG A 259 -7.63 2.15 6.86
CA ARG A 259 -7.30 3.58 6.94
C ARG A 259 -7.40 4.11 8.37
N GLN A 260 -8.47 3.76 9.07
CA GLN A 260 -8.64 4.18 10.45
C GLN A 260 -7.52 3.58 11.31
N GLU A 261 -7.19 2.30 11.14
CA GLU A 261 -6.13 1.56 11.84
C GLU A 261 -4.74 2.17 11.61
N GLY A 262 -4.34 2.41 10.37
CA GLY A 262 -3.00 2.88 10.06
C GLY A 262 -2.72 4.35 10.36
N ASN A 263 -3.76 5.21 10.39
CA ASN A 263 -3.56 6.66 10.32
C ASN A 263 -4.17 7.48 11.47
N PHE A 264 -5.02 6.88 12.31
CA PHE A 264 -5.64 7.56 13.44
C PHE A 264 -5.07 7.07 14.77
N PRO A 265 -5.01 7.93 15.81
CA PRO A 265 -4.51 7.52 17.13
C PRO A 265 -5.39 6.42 17.74
N ASP A 266 -4.82 5.69 18.69
CA ASP A 266 -5.55 4.68 19.44
C ASP A 266 -6.79 5.27 20.11
N GLY A 267 -7.86 4.48 20.13
CA GLY A 267 -9.16 4.93 20.64
C GLY A 267 -10.02 5.73 19.66
N ALA A 268 -9.53 6.02 18.44
CA ALA A 268 -10.37 6.61 17.38
C ALA A 268 -11.61 5.75 17.10
N ARG A 269 -12.75 6.41 16.90
CA ARG A 269 -14.07 5.77 16.71
C ARG A 269 -14.71 6.17 15.39
N GLY A 270 -14.92 5.18 14.54
CA GLY A 270 -15.62 5.29 13.27
C GLY A 270 -17.14 5.14 13.39
N ARG A 271 -17.88 6.05 12.77
CA ARG A 271 -19.33 5.92 12.55
C ARG A 271 -19.63 6.11 11.06
N ASP A 272 -20.10 5.04 10.41
CA ASP A 272 -20.58 5.14 9.04
C ASP A 272 -21.83 6.03 9.00
N VAL A 273 -21.82 7.05 8.14
CA VAL A 273 -22.90 8.03 7.96
C VAL A 273 -23.54 7.98 6.58
N ALA A 274 -22.90 7.30 5.63
CA ALA A 274 -23.50 6.90 4.36
C ALA A 274 -22.93 5.55 3.90
N SER A 275 -23.76 4.76 3.23
CA SER A 275 -23.39 3.48 2.65
C SER A 275 -24.34 3.19 1.50
N GLN A 276 -23.85 3.20 0.26
CA GLN A 276 -24.72 2.97 -0.90
C GLN A 276 -24.00 2.33 -2.08
N PRO A 277 -24.73 1.55 -2.90
CA PRO A 277 -24.21 1.14 -4.21
C PRO A 277 -24.11 2.34 -5.14
N LEU A 278 -23.15 2.26 -6.06
CA LEU A 278 -22.91 3.22 -7.13
C LEU A 278 -22.62 2.48 -8.45
N LYS A 279 -22.65 3.23 -9.55
CA LYS A 279 -22.13 2.78 -10.85
C LYS A 279 -21.02 3.69 -11.29
N VAL A 280 -19.87 3.12 -11.62
CA VAL A 280 -18.67 3.86 -12.08
C VAL A 280 -18.30 3.31 -13.45
N GLY A 281 -18.51 4.09 -14.51
CA GLY A 281 -18.27 3.60 -15.88
C GLY A 281 -19.07 2.33 -16.23
N GLY A 282 -20.29 2.18 -15.69
CA GLY A 282 -21.12 0.98 -15.85
C GLY A 282 -20.75 -0.21 -14.95
N ARG A 283 -19.61 -0.13 -14.25
CA ARG A 283 -19.18 -1.15 -13.27
C ARG A 283 -19.83 -0.95 -11.91
N ASP A 284 -19.98 -2.05 -11.18
CA ASP A 284 -20.45 -2.02 -9.80
C ASP A 284 -19.42 -1.35 -8.89
N ALA A 285 -19.92 -0.50 -8.03
CA ALA A 285 -19.14 0.16 -7.01
C ALA A 285 -19.95 0.27 -5.71
N TRP A 286 -19.25 0.47 -4.60
CA TRP A 286 -19.87 0.76 -3.33
C TRP A 286 -19.14 1.90 -2.63
N ALA A 287 -19.90 2.84 -2.09
CA ALA A 287 -19.35 3.95 -1.33
C ALA A 287 -19.73 3.85 0.14
N VAL A 288 -18.77 4.18 1.01
CA VAL A 288 -18.96 4.35 2.46
C VAL A 288 -18.37 5.69 2.86
N VAL A 289 -19.15 6.47 3.60
CA VAL A 289 -18.68 7.69 4.26
C VAL A 289 -18.72 7.47 5.76
N ARG A 290 -17.63 7.81 6.45
CA ARG A 290 -17.42 7.61 7.88
C ARG A 290 -16.98 8.90 8.53
N GLU A 291 -17.59 9.21 9.66
CA GLU A 291 -17.07 10.17 10.63
C GLU A 291 -16.09 9.41 11.55
N ILE A 292 -14.81 9.79 11.53
CA ILE A 292 -13.79 9.21 12.41
C ILE A 292 -13.50 10.22 13.51
N ARG A 293 -13.95 9.95 14.74
CA ARG A 293 -13.69 10.82 15.89
C ARG A 293 -12.42 10.41 16.60
N PHE A 294 -11.59 11.37 16.95
CA PHE A 294 -10.30 11.12 17.59
C PHE A 294 -9.88 12.29 18.49
N THR A 295 -8.78 12.07 19.23
CA THR A 295 -8.08 13.12 19.96
C THR A 295 -6.60 12.88 19.80
N LYS A 296 -5.88 13.91 19.35
CA LYS A 296 -4.43 13.86 19.15
C LYS A 296 -3.81 15.14 19.73
N PRO A 297 -2.79 15.05 20.60
CA PRO A 297 -2.10 16.23 21.11
C PRO A 297 -1.61 17.13 19.96
N GLY A 298 -1.80 18.44 20.10
CA GLY A 298 -1.39 19.43 19.10
C GLY A 298 -2.28 19.54 17.86
N ILE A 299 -3.30 18.70 17.70
CA ILE A 299 -4.27 18.76 16.59
C ILE A 299 -5.63 19.20 17.14
N ARG A 300 -6.23 20.25 16.56
CA ARG A 300 -7.53 20.75 17.05
C ARG A 300 -8.69 19.93 16.52
N ALA A 301 -8.61 19.44 15.28
CA ALA A 301 -9.63 18.56 14.70
C ALA A 301 -9.95 17.39 15.63
N ARG A 302 -11.25 17.16 15.87
CA ARG A 302 -11.76 16.01 16.65
C ARG A 302 -12.50 15.01 15.79
N LEU A 303 -12.64 15.30 14.49
CA LEU A 303 -13.34 14.49 13.52
C LEU A 303 -12.69 14.65 12.16
N ASP A 304 -12.51 13.53 11.46
CA ASP A 304 -12.28 13.50 10.02
C ASP A 304 -13.47 12.88 9.33
N LEU A 305 -13.90 13.50 8.23
CA LEU A 305 -14.87 12.92 7.31
C LEU A 305 -14.10 12.14 6.26
N SER A 306 -14.16 10.82 6.33
CA SER A 306 -13.53 9.90 5.37
C SER A 306 -14.57 9.32 4.43
N ALA A 307 -14.35 9.39 3.12
CA ALA A 307 -15.17 8.73 2.12
C ALA A 307 -14.31 7.79 1.27
N VAL A 308 -14.81 6.58 1.03
CA VAL A 308 -14.18 5.63 0.11
C VAL A 308 -15.21 5.16 -0.91
N VAL A 309 -14.76 4.95 -2.14
CA VAL A 309 -15.50 4.22 -3.17
C VAL A 309 -14.65 3.05 -3.65
N VAL A 310 -15.14 1.83 -3.46
CA VAL A 310 -14.53 0.62 -4.02
C VAL A 310 -15.25 0.24 -5.31
N VAL A 311 -14.49 -0.01 -6.37
CA VAL A 311 -14.99 -0.23 -7.73
C VAL A 311 -14.52 -1.58 -8.24
N ASP A 312 -15.45 -2.39 -8.75
CA ASP A 312 -15.12 -3.58 -9.53
C ASP A 312 -14.71 -3.18 -10.95
N THR A 313 -13.43 -2.92 -11.16
CA THR A 313 -12.89 -2.54 -12.47
C THR A 313 -12.86 -3.70 -13.48
N GLY A 314 -13.32 -4.90 -13.11
CA GLY A 314 -13.17 -6.12 -13.91
C GLY A 314 -11.76 -6.73 -13.83
N ARG A 315 -10.93 -6.23 -12.93
CA ARG A 315 -9.60 -6.77 -12.62
C ARG A 315 -9.66 -7.76 -11.46
N PRO A 316 -8.62 -8.61 -11.26
CA PRO A 316 -8.61 -9.57 -10.16
C PRO A 316 -8.81 -8.96 -8.77
N ARG A 317 -8.25 -7.76 -8.56
CA ARG A 317 -8.42 -6.97 -7.33
C ARG A 317 -9.23 -5.70 -7.66
N PRO A 318 -10.28 -5.39 -6.88
CA PRO A 318 -11.01 -4.13 -7.03
C PRO A 318 -10.11 -2.94 -6.77
N SER A 319 -10.50 -1.79 -7.29
CA SER A 319 -9.79 -0.52 -7.11
C SER A 319 -10.55 0.37 -6.13
N TYR A 320 -9.89 1.37 -5.58
CA TYR A 320 -10.53 2.34 -4.71
C TYR A 320 -10.09 3.76 -5.01
N VAL A 321 -10.97 4.71 -4.66
CA VAL A 321 -10.61 6.10 -4.39
C VAL A 321 -11.07 6.43 -2.99
N TRP A 322 -10.27 7.16 -2.23
CA TRP A 322 -10.62 7.62 -0.90
C TRP A 322 -10.22 9.09 -0.72
N ILE A 323 -10.99 9.81 0.09
CA ILE A 323 -10.72 11.17 0.51
C ILE A 323 -11.02 11.33 2.01
N ASP A 324 -10.13 11.98 2.76
CA ASP A 324 -10.38 12.42 4.14
C ASP A 324 -10.17 13.92 4.33
N ILE A 325 -11.09 14.51 5.11
CA ILE A 325 -11.10 15.95 5.37
C ILE A 325 -11.39 16.18 6.86
N PRO A 326 -10.47 16.82 7.60
CA PRO A 326 -10.70 17.21 8.99
C PRO A 326 -11.84 18.21 9.13
N GLU A 327 -12.57 18.15 10.25
CA GLU A 327 -13.70 19.06 10.52
C GLU A 327 -13.28 20.54 10.59
N THR A 328 -12.02 20.82 10.94
CA THR A 328 -11.47 22.19 10.88
C THR A 328 -11.40 22.73 9.45
N HIS A 329 -11.55 21.86 8.46
CA HIS A 329 -11.62 22.15 7.03
C HIS A 329 -12.96 21.73 6.42
N ALA A 330 -14.04 21.67 7.20
CA ALA A 330 -15.37 21.24 6.74
C ALA A 330 -15.93 22.04 5.54
N ARG A 331 -15.40 23.25 5.28
CA ARG A 331 -15.68 24.01 4.03
C ARG A 331 -15.38 23.22 2.75
N LEU A 332 -14.50 22.22 2.84
CA LEU A 332 -14.06 21.36 1.75
C LEU A 332 -14.86 20.06 1.65
N TYR A 333 -15.82 19.78 2.55
CA TYR A 333 -16.66 18.58 2.43
C TYR A 333 -17.37 18.42 1.06
N PRO A 334 -17.74 19.49 0.31
CA PRO A 334 -18.22 19.33 -1.06
C PRO A 334 -17.23 18.63 -2.01
N ASP A 335 -15.93 18.62 -1.71
CA ASP A 335 -14.93 17.90 -2.49
C ASP A 335 -15.17 16.39 -2.50
N VAL A 336 -15.77 15.85 -1.43
CA VAL A 336 -16.24 14.46 -1.39
C VAL A 336 -17.24 14.20 -2.52
N ASN A 337 -18.20 15.11 -2.73
CA ASN A 337 -19.17 14.97 -3.81
C ASN A 337 -18.48 15.12 -5.17
N THR A 338 -17.60 16.11 -5.35
CA THR A 338 -16.85 16.34 -6.59
C THR A 338 -16.05 15.10 -7.03
N VAL A 339 -15.34 14.46 -6.10
CA VAL A 339 -14.55 13.25 -6.38
C VAL A 339 -15.48 12.09 -6.75
N ILE A 340 -16.50 11.81 -5.94
CA ILE A 340 -17.42 10.67 -6.17
C ILE A 340 -18.19 10.84 -7.50
N ASP A 341 -18.73 12.03 -7.76
CA ASP A 341 -19.55 12.29 -8.95
C ASP A 341 -18.72 12.26 -10.25
N SER A 342 -17.43 12.60 -10.15
CA SER A 342 -16.51 12.61 -11.28
C SER A 342 -15.79 11.29 -11.54
N LEU A 343 -15.91 10.32 -10.64
CA LEU A 343 -15.23 9.04 -10.71
C LEU A 343 -15.68 8.22 -11.92
N ARG A 344 -14.73 7.71 -12.70
CA ARG A 344 -14.94 6.85 -13.86
C ARG A 344 -13.91 5.71 -13.85
N THR A 345 -14.20 4.63 -14.55
CA THR A 345 -13.16 3.67 -14.97
C THR A 345 -12.32 4.31 -16.06
N ALA A 346 -11.01 4.11 -16.03
CA ALA A 346 -10.07 4.62 -17.03
C ALA A 346 -9.73 3.58 -18.10
#